data_AF-A0A410UKE3-F1
#
_entry.id   AF-A0A410UKE3-F1
#
_cell.length_a   1.000
_cell.length_b   1.000
_cell.length_c   1.000
_cell.angle_alpha   90.00
_cell.angle_beta   90.00
_cell.angle_gamma   90.00
#
_symmetry.space_group_name_H-M   'P 1'
#
loop_
_entity.id
_entity.type
_entity.pdbx_description
1 polymer ?
#
loop_
_entity_poly.entity_id
_entity_poly.type
_entity_poly.pdbx_seq_one_letter_code
_entity_poly.pdbx_strand_id
1 'polypeptide(L)'
;MNEQTYAQWSSLFLKVGNDPHGRQQLEPLLHAMADWLNGLPEGLGPRAVGTLLYNLQAMPSTPGTEAVLQAMAWHISKTPFLDAQAIGNALYGLQNMPSTDGTEEVLQAMAKHISPELSLSAQAIGNALYGLQNMSSTPGTEAVLLAIAEHISPELSLSA
;
A
#
# COMPACT_ATOMS: atom_id res chain seq x y z
N MET A 1 -2.43 -8.12 -19.35
CA MET A 1 -1.24 -8.84 -18.84
C MET A 1 -1.72 -9.98 -17.95
N ASN A 2 -1.07 -11.15 -17.96
CA ASN A 2 -1.51 -12.30 -17.13
C ASN A 2 -0.73 -12.34 -15.78
N GLU A 3 -1.16 -13.19 -14.84
CA GLU A 3 -0.49 -13.37 -13.53
C GLU A 3 1.02 -13.65 -13.64
N GLN A 4 1.45 -14.28 -14.73
CA GLN A 4 2.85 -14.58 -14.98
C GLN A 4 3.65 -13.29 -15.26
N THR A 5 3.08 -12.34 -16.00
CA THR A 5 3.72 -11.04 -16.20
C THR A 5 3.77 -10.25 -14.90
N TYR A 6 2.70 -10.31 -14.08
CA TYR A 6 2.69 -9.71 -12.74
C TYR A 6 3.81 -10.25 -11.84
N ALA A 7 3.99 -11.57 -11.78
CA ALA A 7 5.04 -12.20 -10.97
C ALA A 7 6.44 -11.79 -11.45
N GLN A 8 6.63 -11.64 -12.77
CA GLN A 8 7.88 -11.15 -13.35
C GLN A 8 8.16 -9.69 -12.95
N TRP A 9 7.15 -8.82 -13.02
CA TRP A 9 7.27 -7.43 -12.57
C TRP A 9 7.57 -7.33 -11.08
N SER A 10 6.83 -8.07 -10.24
CA SER A 10 7.05 -8.16 -8.79
C SER A 10 8.49 -8.58 -8.46
N SER A 11 9.00 -9.62 -9.12
CA SER A 11 10.38 -10.08 -8.93
C SER A 11 11.42 -9.05 -9.39
N LEU A 12 11.14 -8.33 -10.48
CA LEU A 12 12.02 -7.28 -10.99
C LEU A 12 12.12 -6.11 -10.00
N PHE A 13 10.99 -5.65 -9.45
CA PHE A 13 10.98 -4.56 -8.48
C PHE A 13 11.75 -4.89 -7.21
N LEU A 14 11.58 -6.11 -6.67
CA LEU A 14 12.35 -6.56 -5.51
C LEU A 14 13.86 -6.59 -5.78
N LYS A 15 14.28 -6.96 -6.99
CA LYS A 15 15.70 -7.00 -7.36
C LYS A 15 16.28 -5.60 -7.59
N VAL A 16 15.56 -4.75 -8.30
CA VAL A 16 16.08 -3.44 -8.75
C VAL A 16 15.97 -2.36 -7.66
N GLY A 17 14.94 -2.39 -6.81
CA GLY A 17 14.80 -1.42 -5.70
C GLY A 17 15.94 -1.50 -4.68
N ASN A 18 16.51 -2.69 -4.52
CA ASN A 18 17.65 -2.95 -3.62
C ASN A 18 19.01 -2.57 -4.23
N ASP A 19 19.09 -2.16 -5.51
CA ASP A 19 20.31 -1.71 -6.17
C ASP A 19 20.34 -0.17 -6.32
N PRO A 20 21.28 0.55 -5.68
CA PRO A 20 21.41 2.01 -5.80
C PRO A 20 21.58 2.53 -7.23
N HIS A 21 22.24 1.78 -8.12
CA HIS A 21 22.43 2.15 -9.52
C HIS A 21 21.20 1.83 -10.38
N GLY A 22 20.39 0.85 -9.96
CA GLY A 22 19.12 0.50 -10.60
C GLY A 22 18.04 1.58 -10.47
N ARG A 23 18.10 2.40 -9.40
CA ARG A 23 17.07 3.39 -9.06
C ARG A 23 16.79 4.43 -10.15
N GLN A 24 17.80 4.88 -10.90
CA GLN A 24 17.59 5.85 -11.99
C GLN A 24 16.86 5.24 -13.21
N GLN A 25 16.98 3.93 -13.40
CA GLN A 25 16.34 3.22 -14.51
C GLN A 25 14.91 2.79 -14.17
N LEU A 26 14.49 2.92 -12.91
CA LEU A 26 13.16 2.57 -12.45
C LEU A 26 12.08 3.56 -12.88
N GLU A 27 12.42 4.83 -13.12
CA GLU A 27 11.41 5.85 -13.34
C GLU A 27 10.50 5.58 -14.55
N PRO A 28 11.03 5.25 -15.75
CA PRO A 28 10.18 4.88 -16.88
C PRO A 28 9.36 3.61 -16.62
N LEU A 29 9.90 2.68 -15.82
CA LEU A 29 9.22 1.43 -15.47
C LEU A 29 8.05 1.67 -14.51
N LEU A 30 8.22 2.60 -13.56
CA LEU A 30 7.17 2.99 -12.63
C LEU A 30 6.04 3.73 -13.36
N HIS A 31 6.36 4.61 -14.31
CA HIS A 31 5.33 5.22 -15.17
C HIS A 31 4.60 4.19 -16.03
N ALA A 32 5.32 3.26 -16.65
CA ALA A 32 4.69 2.18 -17.42
C ALA A 32 3.79 1.30 -16.54
N MET A 33 4.16 1.08 -15.27
CA MET A 33 3.32 0.39 -14.30
C MET A 33 2.06 1.18 -13.97
N ALA A 34 2.18 2.48 -13.72
CA ALA A 34 1.03 3.35 -13.45
C ALA A 34 0.05 3.38 -14.64
N ASP A 35 0.57 3.52 -15.86
CA ASP A 35 -0.23 3.47 -17.10
C ASP A 35 -0.95 2.12 -17.25
N TRP A 36 -0.25 1.03 -16.95
CA TRP A 36 -0.84 -0.30 -16.96
C TRP A 36 -1.96 -0.44 -15.93
N LEU A 37 -1.72 -0.03 -14.68
CA LEU A 37 -2.72 -0.05 -13.61
C LEU A 37 -3.95 0.76 -14.02
N ASN A 38 -3.77 1.96 -14.58
CA ASN A 38 -4.87 2.81 -15.04
C ASN A 38 -5.66 2.19 -16.21
N GLY A 39 -5.02 1.31 -16.99
CA GLY A 39 -5.65 0.58 -18.10
C GLY A 39 -6.40 -0.69 -17.71
N LEU A 40 -6.40 -1.10 -16.44
CA LEU A 40 -7.09 -2.31 -15.96
C LEU A 40 -8.53 -2.02 -15.54
N PRO A 41 -9.56 -2.47 -16.27
CA PRO A 41 -10.95 -2.16 -15.95
C PRO A 41 -11.51 -3.01 -14.79
N GLU A 42 -11.02 -4.24 -14.60
CA GLU A 42 -11.53 -5.17 -13.59
C GLU A 42 -11.08 -4.90 -12.14
N GLY A 43 -10.15 -3.96 -11.92
CA GLY A 43 -9.51 -3.78 -10.62
C GLY A 43 -8.46 -4.86 -10.31
N LEU A 44 -7.82 -4.77 -9.14
CA LEU A 44 -6.86 -5.78 -8.67
C LEU A 44 -7.50 -6.75 -7.67
N GLY A 45 -7.05 -8.00 -7.70
CA GLY A 45 -7.39 -8.97 -6.66
C GLY A 45 -6.73 -8.63 -5.32
N PRO A 46 -7.30 -9.07 -4.18
CA PRO A 46 -6.82 -8.72 -2.83
C PRO A 46 -5.32 -9.01 -2.59
N ARG A 47 -4.87 -10.18 -3.05
CA ARG A 47 -3.46 -10.58 -2.96
C ARG A 47 -2.55 -9.68 -3.78
N ALA A 48 -2.99 -9.29 -4.98
CA ALA A 48 -2.20 -8.45 -5.87
C ALA A 48 -1.98 -7.05 -5.27
N VAL A 49 -3.01 -6.49 -4.60
CA VAL A 49 -2.91 -5.22 -3.87
C VAL A 49 -1.83 -5.29 -2.79
N GLY A 50 -1.95 -6.26 -1.87
CA GLY A 50 -1.00 -6.41 -0.76
C GLY A 50 0.44 -6.61 -1.23
N THR A 51 0.64 -7.44 -2.26
CA THR A 51 1.98 -7.71 -2.80
C THR A 51 2.57 -6.52 -3.57
N LEU A 52 1.77 -5.76 -4.34
CA LEU A 52 2.29 -4.58 -5.04
C LEU A 52 2.74 -3.51 -4.06
N LEU A 53 1.90 -3.17 -3.09
CA LEU A 53 2.24 -2.18 -2.07
C LEU A 53 3.44 -2.62 -1.24
N TYR A 54 3.50 -3.89 -0.82
CA TYR A 54 4.68 -4.42 -0.13
C TYR A 54 5.98 -4.19 -0.91
N ASN A 55 5.98 -4.44 -2.22
CA ASN A 55 7.16 -4.24 -3.06
C ASN A 55 7.57 -2.76 -3.19
N LEU A 56 6.66 -1.81 -2.98
CA LEU A 56 6.99 -0.38 -3.00
C LEU A 56 7.98 -0.01 -1.91
N GLN A 57 8.15 -0.78 -0.83
CA GLN A 57 9.11 -0.48 0.23
C GLN A 57 10.56 -0.29 -0.26
N ALA A 58 10.89 -0.88 -1.41
CA ALA A 58 12.20 -0.84 -2.05
C ALA A 58 12.30 0.27 -3.11
N MET A 59 11.21 0.96 -3.43
CA MET A 59 11.17 1.97 -4.49
C MET A 59 11.64 3.34 -3.98
N PRO A 60 12.37 4.10 -4.81
CA PRO A 60 12.74 5.46 -4.46
C PRO A 60 11.51 6.38 -4.48
N SER A 61 11.54 7.45 -3.70
CA SER A 61 10.55 8.52 -3.75
C SER A 61 10.73 9.34 -5.04
N THR A 62 9.96 9.02 -6.07
CA THR A 62 10.01 9.66 -7.40
C THR A 62 8.61 9.92 -7.94
N PRO A 63 8.45 10.78 -8.96
CA PRO A 63 7.17 10.97 -9.65
C PRO A 63 6.55 9.67 -10.18
N GLY A 64 7.35 8.70 -10.63
CA GLY A 64 6.88 7.39 -11.03
C GLY A 64 6.26 6.60 -9.87
N THR A 65 6.90 6.59 -8.70
CA THR A 65 6.35 5.94 -7.50
C THR A 65 5.03 6.60 -7.08
N GLU A 66 4.97 7.94 -7.13
CA GLU A 66 3.75 8.69 -6.87
C GLU A 66 2.62 8.31 -7.83
N ALA A 67 2.91 8.20 -9.13
CA ALA A 67 1.92 7.77 -10.13
C ALA A 67 1.40 6.35 -9.86
N VAL A 68 2.27 5.44 -9.40
CA VAL A 68 1.86 4.09 -9.00
C VAL A 68 0.96 4.14 -7.77
N LEU A 69 1.29 4.93 -6.75
CA LEU A 69 0.46 5.08 -5.54
C LEU A 69 -0.94 5.61 -5.86
N GLN A 70 -1.03 6.67 -6.68
CA GLN A 70 -2.31 7.23 -7.14
C GLN A 70 -3.16 6.19 -7.89
N ALA A 71 -2.55 5.43 -8.82
CA ALA A 71 -3.26 4.37 -9.52
C ALA A 71 -3.71 3.26 -8.55
N MET A 72 -2.86 2.88 -7.61
CA MET A 72 -3.17 1.86 -6.59
C MET A 72 -4.34 2.27 -5.69
N ALA A 73 -4.48 3.55 -5.32
CA ALA A 73 -5.58 4.03 -4.49
C ALA A 73 -6.95 3.71 -5.12
N TRP A 74 -7.10 3.90 -6.43
CA TRP A 74 -8.30 3.50 -7.15
C TRP A 74 -8.54 1.98 -7.06
N HIS A 75 -7.51 1.17 -7.29
CA HIS A 75 -7.61 -0.29 -7.23
C HIS A 75 -7.99 -0.81 -5.84
N ILE A 76 -7.41 -0.23 -4.78
CA ILE A 76 -7.78 -0.54 -3.40
C ILE A 76 -9.26 -0.23 -3.16
N SER A 77 -9.75 0.91 -3.67
CA SER A 77 -11.16 1.29 -3.54
C SER A 77 -12.15 0.36 -4.27
N LYS A 78 -11.68 -0.37 -5.29
CA LYS A 78 -12.48 -1.34 -6.07
C LYS A 78 -12.32 -2.77 -5.59
N THR A 79 -11.27 -3.06 -4.83
CA THR A 79 -11.07 -4.36 -4.23
C THR A 79 -12.17 -4.61 -3.20
N PRO A 80 -12.91 -5.74 -3.24
CA PRO A 80 -14.06 -5.93 -2.35
C PRO A 80 -13.69 -6.24 -0.91
N PHE A 81 -12.53 -6.84 -0.67
CA PHE A 81 -12.02 -7.15 0.66
C PHE A 81 -10.49 -7.27 0.65
N LEU A 82 -9.84 -6.99 1.77
CA LEU A 82 -8.45 -7.32 2.03
C LEU A 82 -8.37 -8.16 3.30
N ASP A 83 -7.65 -9.28 3.23
CA ASP A 83 -7.38 -10.07 4.44
C ASP A 83 -6.32 -9.38 5.32
N ALA A 84 -6.21 -9.84 6.58
CA ALA A 84 -5.27 -9.26 7.54
C ALA A 84 -3.82 -9.26 7.05
N GLN A 85 -3.41 -10.27 6.26
CA GLN A 85 -2.06 -10.34 5.72
C GLN A 85 -1.85 -9.29 4.63
N ALA A 86 -2.81 -9.13 3.71
CA ALA A 86 -2.78 -8.13 2.66
C ALA A 86 -2.73 -6.71 3.25
N ILE A 87 -3.52 -6.43 4.30
CA ILE A 87 -3.50 -5.14 5.00
C ILE A 87 -2.14 -4.88 5.64
N GLY A 88 -1.63 -5.81 6.44
CA GLY A 88 -0.34 -5.66 7.10
C GLY A 88 0.80 -5.45 6.11
N ASN A 89 0.84 -6.24 5.03
CA ASN A 89 1.85 -6.11 3.98
C ASN A 89 1.74 -4.79 3.20
N ALA A 90 0.53 -4.37 2.88
CA ALA A 90 0.28 -3.12 2.17
C ALA A 90 0.80 -1.92 2.96
N LEU A 91 0.43 -1.84 4.24
CA LEU A 91 0.85 -0.73 5.10
C LEU A 91 2.35 -0.76 5.40
N TYR A 92 2.93 -1.95 5.62
CA TYR A 92 4.39 -2.12 5.74
C TYR A 92 5.13 -1.60 4.50
N GLY A 93 4.58 -1.85 3.32
CA GLY A 93 5.10 -1.38 2.03
C GLY A 93 5.33 0.14 1.97
N LEU A 94 4.58 0.90 2.77
CA LEU A 94 4.64 2.36 2.81
C LEU A 94 5.71 2.92 3.76
N GLN A 95 6.47 2.08 4.49
CA GLN A 95 7.43 2.50 5.54
C GLN A 95 8.48 3.55 5.13
N ASN A 96 8.76 3.66 3.82
CA ASN A 96 9.73 4.59 3.25
C ASN A 96 9.09 5.58 2.26
N MET A 97 7.76 5.60 2.16
CA MET A 97 7.05 6.49 1.26
C MET A 97 6.97 7.90 1.85
N PRO A 98 7.19 8.95 1.03
CA PRO A 98 7.02 10.32 1.47
C PRO A 98 5.53 10.63 1.69
N SER A 99 5.25 11.65 2.51
CA SER A 99 3.91 12.23 2.63
C SER A 99 3.56 12.98 1.33
N THR A 100 2.92 12.30 0.39
CA THR A 100 2.43 12.83 -0.88
C THR A 100 0.93 12.55 -1.03
N ASP A 101 0.29 13.16 -2.02
CA ASP A 101 -1.13 12.95 -2.31
C ASP A 101 -1.44 11.48 -2.59
N GLY A 102 -0.60 10.78 -3.36
CA GLY A 102 -0.75 9.35 -3.64
C GLY A 102 -0.62 8.48 -2.39
N THR A 103 0.32 8.77 -1.49
CA THR A 103 0.42 8.09 -0.19
C THR A 103 -0.85 8.32 0.64
N GLU A 104 -1.33 9.56 0.69
CA GLU A 104 -2.55 9.94 1.41
C GLU A 104 -3.79 9.21 0.85
N GLU A 105 -3.96 9.17 -0.47
CA GLU A 105 -5.06 8.46 -1.13
C GLU A 105 -5.03 6.95 -0.86
N VAL A 106 -3.85 6.33 -0.89
CA VAL A 106 -3.68 4.92 -0.52
C VAL A 106 -4.09 4.69 0.92
N LEU A 107 -3.64 5.52 1.87
CA LEU A 107 -3.98 5.39 3.29
C LEU A 107 -5.50 5.53 3.52
N GLN A 108 -6.14 6.53 2.92
CA GLN A 108 -7.59 6.71 2.99
C GLN A 108 -8.36 5.52 2.39
N ALA A 109 -7.86 4.94 1.30
CA ALA A 109 -8.46 3.75 0.70
C ALA A 109 -8.26 2.51 1.59
N MET A 110 -7.08 2.35 2.19
CA MET A 110 -6.76 1.24 3.10
C MET A 110 -7.56 1.29 4.40
N ALA A 111 -7.80 2.46 4.98
CA ALA A 111 -8.60 2.61 6.20
C ALA A 111 -10.00 2.00 6.05
N LYS A 112 -10.61 2.11 4.87
CA LYS A 112 -11.94 1.55 4.58
C LYS A 112 -11.97 0.02 4.57
N HIS A 113 -10.80 -0.63 4.47
CA HIS A 113 -10.66 -2.09 4.53
C HIS A 113 -10.41 -2.62 5.95
N ILE A 114 -10.13 -1.73 6.91
CA ILE A 114 -9.88 -2.09 8.31
C ILE A 114 -11.18 -1.88 9.08
N SER A 115 -12.08 -2.85 8.95
CA SER A 115 -13.34 -2.86 9.69
C SER A 115 -13.18 -3.49 11.08
N PRO A 116 -13.98 -3.09 12.08
CA PRO A 116 -13.94 -3.67 13.43
C PRO A 116 -14.09 -5.21 13.45
N GLU A 117 -14.82 -5.76 12.49
CA GLU A 117 -15.11 -7.20 12.35
C GLU A 117 -13.92 -7.99 11.77
N LEU A 118 -12.92 -7.30 11.23
CA LEU A 118 -11.74 -7.93 10.66
C LEU A 118 -10.85 -8.50 11.76
N SER A 119 -10.49 -9.78 11.65
CA SER A 119 -9.54 -10.40 12.59
C SER A 119 -8.09 -10.05 12.22
N LEU A 120 -7.62 -8.86 12.60
CA LEU A 120 -6.21 -8.49 12.45
C LEU A 120 -5.32 -9.30 13.40
N SER A 121 -4.27 -9.92 12.86
CA SER A 121 -3.25 -10.58 13.68
C SER A 121 -2.33 -9.55 14.32
N ALA A 122 -1.69 -9.91 15.44
CA ALA A 122 -0.67 -9.05 16.07
C ALA A 122 0.47 -8.70 15.09
N GLN A 123 0.81 -9.60 14.18
CA GLN A 123 1.80 -9.34 13.12
C GLN A 123 1.28 -8.30 12.12
N ALA A 124 0.03 -8.39 11.67
CA ALA A 124 -0.55 -7.41 10.76
C ALA A 124 -0.61 -6.01 11.38
N ILE A 125 -1.00 -5.92 12.65
CA ILE A 125 -0.97 -4.68 13.44
C ILE A 125 0.46 -4.14 13.54
N GLY A 126 1.42 -4.96 13.93
CA GLY A 126 2.82 -4.54 14.05
C GLY A 126 3.41 -4.04 12.73
N ASN A 127 3.15 -4.75 11.62
CA ASN A 127 3.56 -4.34 10.28
C ASN A 127 2.95 -3.00 9.87
N ALA A 128 1.66 -2.81 10.16
CA ALA A 128 0.97 -1.58 9.86
C ALA A 128 1.55 -0.39 10.64
N LEU A 129 1.73 -0.53 11.94
CA LEU A 129 2.33 0.51 12.78
C LEU A 129 3.78 0.83 12.37
N TYR A 130 4.56 -0.19 11.98
CA TYR A 130 5.90 0.02 11.44
C TYR A 130 5.89 0.81 10.12
N GLY A 131 4.94 0.50 9.23
CA GLY A 131 4.72 1.21 7.98
C GLY A 131 4.42 2.70 8.17
N LEU A 132 3.71 3.05 9.24
CA LEU A 132 3.30 4.43 9.54
C LEU A 132 4.30 5.19 10.43
N GLN A 133 5.35 4.55 10.94
CA GLN A 133 6.14 5.05 12.08
C GLN A 133 6.81 6.42 11.89
N ASN A 134 7.03 6.84 10.63
CA ASN A 134 7.65 8.12 10.29
C ASN A 134 6.74 9.01 9.42
N MET A 135 5.46 8.64 9.26
CA MET A 135 4.51 9.41 8.47
C MET A 135 4.05 10.66 9.21
N SER A 136 3.70 11.69 8.45
CA SER A 136 3.12 12.91 9.00
C SER A 136 1.69 12.66 9.48
N SER A 137 1.20 13.44 10.45
CA SER A 137 -0.21 13.43 10.84
C SER A 137 -1.04 14.02 9.70
N THR A 138 -1.63 13.15 8.89
CA THR A 138 -2.55 13.46 7.81
C THR A 138 -3.87 12.76 8.06
N PRO A 139 -4.99 13.20 7.44
CA PRO A 139 -6.28 12.54 7.61
C PRO A 139 -6.24 11.03 7.30
N GLY A 140 -5.50 10.61 6.28
CA GLY A 140 -5.32 9.20 5.92
C GLY A 140 -4.51 8.42 6.95
N THR A 141 -3.40 8.98 7.44
CA THR A 141 -2.60 8.36 8.51
C THR A 141 -3.43 8.20 9.78
N GLU A 142 -4.16 9.26 10.17
CA GLU A 142 -5.05 9.25 11.34
C GLU A 142 -6.19 8.24 11.17
N ALA A 143 -6.81 8.15 9.99
CA ALA A 143 -7.88 7.19 9.72
C ALA A 143 -7.40 5.74 9.86
N VAL A 144 -6.22 5.41 9.34
CA VAL A 144 -5.64 4.06 9.50
C VAL A 144 -5.29 3.78 10.96
N LEU A 145 -4.69 4.73 11.68
CA LEU A 145 -4.34 4.56 13.09
C LEU A 145 -5.57 4.37 13.98
N LEU A 146 -6.64 5.14 13.74
CA LEU A 146 -7.91 4.99 14.44
C LEU A 146 -8.50 3.60 14.20
N ALA A 147 -8.58 3.17 12.94
CA ALA A 147 -9.10 1.85 12.60
C ALA A 147 -8.27 0.71 13.25
N ILE A 148 -6.94 0.83 13.29
CA ILE A 148 -6.07 -0.14 13.97
C ILE A 148 -6.27 -0.10 15.50
N ALA A 149 -6.48 1.07 16.09
CA ALA A 149 -6.64 1.23 17.54
C ALA A 149 -7.85 0.44 18.07
N GLU A 150 -8.93 0.35 17.28
CA GLU A 150 -10.12 -0.46 17.62
C GLU A 150 -9.80 -1.94 17.81
N HIS A 151 -8.79 -2.46 17.10
CA HIS A 151 -8.32 -3.84 17.24
C HIS A 151 -7.36 -4.06 18.41
N ILE A 152 -6.77 -2.99 18.97
CA ILE A 152 -5.84 -3.07 20.10
C ILE A 152 -6.60 -2.89 21.42
N SER A 153 -7.50 -1.91 21.46
CA SER A 153 -8.29 -1.55 22.61
C SER A 153 -9.68 -1.11 22.15
N PRO A 154 -10.68 -2.01 22.13
CA PRO A 154 -12.03 -1.69 21.65
C PRO A 154 -12.67 -0.50 22.38
N GLU A 155 -12.24 -0.22 23.62
CA GLU A 155 -12.72 0.89 24.44
C GLU A 155 -12.25 2.29 24.00
N LEU A 156 -11.20 2.39 23.16
CA LEU A 156 -10.70 3.68 22.64
C LEU A 156 -11.64 4.30 21.59
N SER A 157 -12.55 3.51 21.01
CA SER A 157 -13.49 3.92 19.94
C SER A 157 -14.62 4.86 20.41
N LEU A 158 -14.91 4.92 21.71
CA LEU A 158 -16.06 5.63 22.27
C LEU A 158 -15.78 7.09 22.66
N SER A 159 -14.59 7.62 22.37
CA SER A 159 -14.16 8.95 22.85
C SER A 159 -13.89 10.02 21.77
N ALA A 160 -14.20 9.74 20.50
CA ALA A 160 -14.15 10.69 19.39
C ALA A 160 -15.55 11.12 18.94
#